data_AF-A0A560PUQ5-F1
#
_entry.id   AF-A0A560PUQ5-F1
#
_cell.length_a   1.000
_cell.length_b   1.000
_cell.length_c   1.000
_cell.angle_alpha   90.00
_cell.angle_beta   90.00
_cell.angle_gamma   90.00
#
_symmetry.space_group_name_H-M   'P 1'
#
loop_
_entity.id
_entity.type
_entity.pdbx_description
1 polymer ?
#
loop_
_entity_poly.entity_id
_entity_poly.type
_entity_poly.pdbx_seq_one_letter_code
_entity_poly.pdbx_strand_id
1 'polypeptide(L)'
;MTTPEHNRLRQIGWLARVALALVLFWHGLVPKLLWLSADEVAMIQAHGIVEVEWLATLAGVGEIALAVLLLIVRRRWPLLLAALFLLLLLVDVALFSPHLLVQAFTPVSTNLAALALCLVAWLADSATLGRTSPE
;
A
#
# COMPACT_ATOMS: atom_id res chain seq x y z
N MET A 1 27.64 -19.95 -0.03
CA MET A 1 27.27 -19.69 -1.45
C MET A 1 25.75 -19.54 -1.52
N THR A 2 25.22 -18.33 -1.76
CA THR A 2 23.78 -18.17 -2.05
C THR A 2 23.50 -18.73 -3.43
N THR A 3 22.57 -19.67 -3.56
CA THR A 3 22.19 -20.20 -4.87
C THR A 3 21.60 -19.08 -5.74
N PRO A 4 21.75 -19.12 -7.09
CA PRO A 4 21.18 -18.11 -7.99
C PRO A 4 19.68 -17.87 -7.77
N GLU A 5 18.94 -18.93 -7.39
CA GLU A 5 17.52 -18.89 -7.05
C GLU A 5 17.22 -18.00 -5.83
N HIS A 6 18.05 -18.06 -4.79
CA HIS A 6 17.88 -17.22 -3.59
C HIS A 6 18.01 -15.74 -3.93
N ASN A 7 18.96 -15.37 -4.81
CA ASN A 7 19.12 -13.99 -5.26
C ASN A 7 17.91 -13.52 -6.09
N ARG A 8 17.33 -14.38 -6.94
CA ARG A 8 16.13 -14.05 -7.72
C ARG A 8 14.90 -13.81 -6.82
N LEU A 9 14.66 -14.66 -5.81
CA LEU A 9 13.55 -14.45 -4.87
C LEU A 9 13.69 -13.13 -4.11
N ARG A 10 14.90 -12.80 -3.67
CA ARG A 10 15.18 -11.51 -3.01
C ARG A 10 14.93 -10.32 -3.95
N GLN A 11 15.30 -10.44 -5.22
CA GLN A 11 15.01 -9.41 -6.24
C GLN A 11 13.51 -9.25 -6.48
N ILE A 12 12.76 -10.34 -6.59
CA ILE A 12 11.30 -10.31 -6.76
C ILE A 12 10.62 -9.64 -5.56
N GLY A 13 10.98 -10.03 -4.33
CA GLY A 13 10.43 -9.45 -3.12
C GLY A 13 10.74 -7.95 -2.99
N TRP A 14 11.96 -7.55 -3.36
CA TRP A 14 12.34 -6.14 -3.40
C TRP A 14 11.59 -5.35 -4.47
N LEU A 15 11.44 -5.89 -5.67
CA LEU A 15 10.66 -5.27 -6.75
C LEU A 15 9.20 -5.06 -6.32
N ALA A 16 8.60 -6.07 -5.68
CA ALA A 16 7.24 -5.97 -5.16
C ALA A 16 7.10 -4.88 -4.07
N ARG A 17 8.09 -4.76 -3.16
CA ARG A 17 8.13 -3.69 -2.16
C ARG A 17 8.25 -2.30 -2.79
N VAL A 18 9.11 -2.15 -3.80
CA VAL A 18 9.29 -0.89 -4.52
C VAL A 18 8.01 -0.50 -5.25
N ALA A 19 7.39 -1.43 -5.96
CA ALA A 19 6.12 -1.18 -6.64
C ALA A 19 5.01 -0.77 -5.65
N LEU A 20 4.89 -1.47 -4.53
CA LEU A 20 3.93 -1.15 -3.47
C LEU A 20 4.19 0.25 -2.87
N ALA A 21 5.45 0.58 -2.60
CA ALA A 21 5.83 1.89 -2.10
C ALA A 21 5.51 3.00 -3.11
N LEU A 22 5.73 2.78 -4.41
CA LEU A 22 5.39 3.75 -5.45
C LEU A 22 3.87 3.99 -5.54
N VAL A 23 3.06 2.94 -5.40
CA VAL A 23 1.59 3.06 -5.35
C VAL A 23 1.17 3.93 -4.18
N LEU A 24 1.60 3.59 -2.95
CA LEU A 24 1.27 4.35 -1.74
C LEU A 24 1.80 5.78 -1.80
N PHE A 25 3.03 5.97 -2.27
CA PHE A 25 3.62 7.29 -2.43
C PHE A 25 2.83 8.16 -3.42
N TRP A 26 2.41 7.59 -4.55
CA TRP A 26 1.61 8.32 -5.54
C TRP A 26 0.25 8.74 -4.97
N HIS A 27 -0.47 7.81 -4.33
CA HIS A 27 -1.76 8.10 -3.69
C HIS A 27 -1.62 9.11 -2.53
N GLY A 28 -0.52 9.07 -1.79
CA GLY A 28 -0.30 10.01 -0.69
C GLY A 28 0.11 11.39 -1.16
N LEU A 29 0.90 11.46 -2.23
CA LEU A 29 1.45 12.71 -2.72
C LEU A 29 0.47 13.44 -3.65
N VAL A 30 -0.01 12.76 -4.69
CA VAL A 30 -0.67 13.46 -5.81
C VAL A 30 -2.10 13.88 -5.46
N PRO A 31 -3.05 12.96 -5.16
CA PRO A 31 -4.45 13.33 -4.95
C PRO A 31 -4.74 13.95 -3.57
N LYS A 32 -3.74 13.98 -2.66
CA LYS A 32 -3.90 14.48 -1.28
C LYS A 32 -3.06 15.72 -0.96
N LEU A 33 -1.80 15.81 -1.42
CA LEU A 33 -0.91 16.92 -1.07
C LEU A 33 -0.66 17.91 -2.21
N LEU A 34 -0.38 17.43 -3.43
CA LEU A 34 -0.11 18.29 -4.59
C LEU A 34 -1.38 18.81 -5.25
N TRP A 35 -2.38 17.94 -5.35
CA TRP A 35 -3.66 18.24 -5.95
C TRP A 35 -4.76 17.55 -5.14
N LEU A 36 -5.37 18.28 -4.23
CA LEU A 36 -6.48 17.74 -3.45
C LEU A 36 -7.65 17.41 -4.39
N SER A 37 -7.86 16.12 -4.62
CA SER A 37 -8.80 15.64 -5.65
C SER A 37 -10.25 15.75 -5.18
N ALA A 38 -11.18 15.90 -6.13
CA ALA A 38 -12.61 15.96 -5.82
C ALA A 38 -13.12 14.68 -5.14
N ASP A 39 -12.59 13.52 -5.53
CA ASP A 39 -12.94 12.22 -4.92
C ASP A 39 -12.46 12.15 -3.46
N GLU A 40 -11.24 12.63 -3.18
CA GLU A 40 -10.70 12.69 -1.80
C GLU A 40 -11.55 13.62 -0.92
N VAL A 41 -11.91 14.80 -1.45
CA VAL A 41 -12.81 15.75 -0.76
C VAL A 41 -14.16 15.09 -0.46
N ALA A 42 -14.76 14.44 -1.46
CA ALA A 42 -16.06 13.78 -1.30
C ALA A 42 -15.99 12.62 -0.29
N MET A 43 -14.93 11.81 -0.31
CA MET A 43 -14.71 10.73 0.65
C MET A 43 -14.59 11.26 2.08
N ILE A 44 -13.82 12.33 2.30
CA ILE A 44 -13.68 12.92 3.65
C ILE A 44 -14.99 13.55 4.12
N GLN A 45 -15.70 14.27 3.23
CA GLN A 45 -16.99 14.87 3.57
C GLN A 45 -18.09 13.84 3.83
N ALA A 46 -18.02 12.65 3.23
CA ALA A 46 -18.95 11.55 3.51
C ALA A 46 -18.89 11.08 4.98
N HIS A 47 -17.80 11.38 5.69
CA HIS A 47 -17.64 11.13 7.13
C HIS A 47 -18.20 12.27 8.01
N GLY A 48 -18.73 13.34 7.42
CA GLY A 48 -19.19 14.53 8.14
C GLY A 48 -18.07 15.44 8.65
N ILE A 49 -16.85 15.27 8.14
CA ILE A 49 -15.66 16.02 8.56
C ILE A 49 -15.56 17.32 7.75
N VAL A 50 -15.40 18.44 8.45
CA VAL A 50 -15.37 19.79 7.85
C VAL A 50 -13.93 20.18 7.47
N GLU A 51 -12.94 19.72 8.25
CA GLU A 51 -11.51 20.01 8.07
C GLU A 51 -10.87 19.12 7.01
N VAL A 52 -11.38 19.17 5.78
CA VAL A 52 -10.98 18.28 4.67
C VAL A 52 -9.49 18.33 4.39
N GLU A 53 -8.92 19.53 4.26
CA GLU A 53 -7.50 19.71 3.94
C GLU A 53 -6.57 19.12 5.01
N TRP A 54 -6.94 19.27 6.29
CA TRP A 54 -6.15 18.73 7.39
C TRP A 54 -6.13 17.20 7.35
N LEU A 55 -7.30 16.57 7.16
CA LEU A 55 -7.38 15.11 7.15
C LEU A 55 -6.72 14.53 5.90
N ALA A 56 -6.93 15.15 4.74
CA ALA A 56 -6.24 14.77 3.50
C ALA A 56 -4.72 14.87 3.66
N THR A 57 -4.23 15.94 4.31
CA THR A 57 -2.80 16.11 4.59
C THR A 57 -2.28 15.00 5.49
N LEU A 58 -2.98 14.69 6.58
CA LEU A 58 -2.59 13.61 7.49
C LEU A 58 -2.57 12.25 6.79
N ALA A 59 -3.60 11.94 6.00
CA ALA A 59 -3.68 10.71 5.24
C ALA A 59 -2.56 10.62 4.19
N GLY A 60 -2.28 11.71 3.47
CA GLY A 60 -1.23 11.78 2.46
C GLY A 60 0.17 11.60 3.04
N VAL A 61 0.46 12.27 4.15
CA VAL A 61 1.72 12.08 4.90
C VAL A 61 1.82 10.65 5.43
N GLY A 62 0.74 10.07 5.92
CA GLY A 62 0.69 8.68 6.39
C GLY A 62 1.03 7.66 5.29
N GLU A 63 0.44 7.82 4.11
CA GLU A 63 0.70 6.97 2.94
C GLU A 63 2.17 7.07 2.48
N ILE A 64 2.72 8.30 2.41
CA ILE A 64 4.13 8.53 2.07
C ILE A 64 5.06 7.93 3.14
N ALA A 65 4.74 8.10 4.42
CA ALA A 65 5.53 7.54 5.50
C ALA A 65 5.55 6.01 5.45
N LEU A 66 4.41 5.37 5.17
CA LEU A 66 4.31 3.93 4.97
C LEU A 66 5.09 3.45 3.74
N ALA A 67 5.06 4.21 2.63
CA ALA A 67 5.86 3.94 1.45
C ALA A 67 7.37 3.96 1.77
N VAL A 68 7.84 4.99 2.47
CA VAL A 68 9.25 5.10 2.91
C VAL A 68 9.61 3.95 3.86
N LEU A 69 8.73 3.63 4.80
CA LEU A 69 8.91 2.55 5.76
C LEU A 69 9.11 1.19 5.07
N LEU A 70 8.33 0.90 4.01
CA LEU A 70 8.46 -0.33 3.22
C LEU A 70 9.84 -0.50 2.56
N LEU A 71 10.47 0.62 2.18
CA LEU A 71 11.79 0.64 1.52
C LEU A 71 12.93 0.53 2.52
N ILE A 72 12.83 1.21 3.67
CA ILE A 72 13.88 1.23 4.69
C ILE A 72 13.85 -0.05 5.54
N VAL A 73 12.67 -0.50 5.96
CA VAL A 73 12.54 -1.61 6.91
C VAL A 73 12.41 -2.94 6.19
N ARG A 74 13.48 -3.73 6.23
CA ARG A 74 13.56 -5.07 5.63
C ARG A 74 12.79 -6.16 6.38
N ARG A 75 12.25 -5.86 7.57
CA ARG A 75 11.34 -6.78 8.29
C ARG A 75 10.02 -6.94 7.54
N ARG A 76 9.24 -7.95 7.88
CA ARG A 76 7.95 -8.23 7.20
C ARG A 76 6.76 -7.46 7.75
N TRP A 77 6.84 -6.97 8.99
CA TRP A 77 5.72 -6.26 9.61
C TRP A 77 5.22 -5.02 8.83
N PRO A 78 6.06 -4.24 8.10
CA PRO A 78 5.55 -3.14 7.28
C PRO A 78 4.63 -3.63 6.15
N LEU A 79 4.84 -4.85 5.64
CA LEU A 79 3.95 -5.45 4.64
C LEU A 79 2.57 -5.78 5.23
N LEU A 80 2.54 -6.24 6.49
CA LEU A 80 1.28 -6.48 7.20
C LEU A 80 0.55 -5.17 7.49
N LEU A 81 1.28 -4.14 7.91
CA LEU A 81 0.71 -2.81 8.12
C LEU A 81 0.13 -2.25 6.81
N ALA A 82 0.85 -2.39 5.69
CA ALA A 82 0.35 -1.97 4.38
C ALA A 82 -0.87 -2.77 3.94
N ALA A 83 -0.86 -4.10 4.09
CA ALA A 83 -2.01 -4.93 3.76
C ALA A 83 -3.25 -4.55 4.58
N LEU A 84 -3.09 -4.34 5.89
CA LEU A 84 -4.18 -3.89 6.76
C LEU A 84 -4.69 -2.51 6.33
N PHE A 85 -3.80 -1.57 6.06
CA PHE A 85 -4.16 -0.23 5.60
C PHE A 85 -4.97 -0.27 4.29
N LEU A 86 -4.53 -1.03 3.29
CA LEU A 86 -5.24 -1.19 2.01
C LEU A 86 -6.63 -1.82 2.19
N LEU A 87 -6.76 -2.79 3.10
CA LEU A 87 -8.06 -3.40 3.42
C LEU A 87 -8.99 -2.40 4.09
N LEU A 88 -8.49 -1.61 5.04
CA LEU A 88 -9.27 -0.57 5.72
C LEU A 88 -9.74 0.50 4.72
N LEU A 89 -8.86 0.97 3.83
CA LEU A 89 -9.24 1.90 2.77
C LEU A 89 -10.31 1.32 1.83
N LEU A 90 -10.21 0.03 1.49
CA LEU A 90 -11.21 -0.60 0.63
C LEU A 90 -12.56 -0.72 1.32
N VAL A 91 -12.58 -1.06 2.62
CA VAL A 91 -13.79 -1.09 3.44
C VAL A 91 -14.39 0.32 3.57
N ASP A 92 -13.55 1.32 3.80
CA ASP A 92 -13.94 2.73 3.88
C ASP A 92 -14.67 3.19 2.61
N VAL A 93 -14.05 3.00 1.45
CA VAL A 93 -14.65 3.30 0.15
C VAL A 93 -15.96 2.54 -0.03
N ALA A 94 -16.03 1.27 0.36
CA ALA A 94 -17.24 0.47 0.20
C ALA A 94 -18.42 0.97 1.06
N LEU A 95 -18.14 1.54 2.23
CA LEU A 95 -19.15 2.06 3.14
C LEU A 95 -19.57 3.50 2.79
N PHE A 96 -18.62 4.37 2.45
CA PHE A 96 -18.85 5.80 2.34
C PHE A 96 -18.87 6.32 0.89
N SER A 97 -18.29 5.60 -0.06
CA SER A 97 -18.22 6.00 -1.47
C SER A 97 -18.39 4.80 -2.44
N PRO A 98 -19.47 4.00 -2.31
CA PRO A 98 -19.62 2.73 -3.04
C PRO A 98 -19.67 2.89 -4.56
N HIS A 99 -20.07 4.07 -5.06
CA HIS A 99 -20.07 4.38 -6.49
C HIS A 99 -18.67 4.34 -7.13
N LEU A 100 -17.60 4.54 -6.33
CA LEU A 100 -16.21 4.42 -6.81
C LEU A 100 -15.81 2.96 -7.09
N LEU A 101 -16.53 1.98 -6.52
CA LEU A 101 -16.22 0.55 -6.69
C LEU A 101 -16.49 0.02 -8.10
N VAL A 102 -17.29 0.73 -8.90
CA VAL A 102 -17.75 0.28 -10.22
C VAL A 102 -17.17 1.10 -11.39
N GLN A 103 -16.28 2.05 -11.13
CA GLN A 103 -15.56 2.79 -12.17
C GLN A 103 -14.59 1.86 -12.95
N ALA A 104 -13.91 2.36 -13.99
CA ALA A 104 -12.97 1.54 -14.77
C ALA A 104 -11.60 1.34 -14.06
N PHE A 105 -11.17 2.34 -13.28
CA PHE A 105 -9.93 2.34 -12.49
C PHE A 105 -10.27 2.54 -11.01
N THR A 106 -10.73 1.48 -10.37
CA THR A 106 -11.38 1.56 -9.05
C THR A 106 -10.40 1.42 -7.90
N PRO A 107 -10.79 1.89 -6.71
CA PRO A 107 -10.14 1.50 -5.46
C PRO A 107 -10.08 -0.03 -5.27
N VAL A 108 -11.00 -0.80 -5.86
CA VAL A 108 -10.96 -2.27 -5.79
C VAL A 108 -9.76 -2.81 -6.55
N SER A 109 -9.59 -2.45 -7.82
CA SER A 109 -8.54 -3.02 -8.66
C SER A 109 -7.15 -2.62 -8.17
N THR A 110 -6.97 -1.36 -7.75
CA THR A 110 -5.69 -0.87 -7.22
C THR A 110 -5.34 -1.50 -5.87
N ASN A 111 -6.29 -1.57 -4.92
CA ASN A 111 -6.03 -2.20 -3.62
C ASN A 111 -5.76 -3.71 -3.75
N LEU A 112 -6.49 -4.43 -4.61
CA LEU A 112 -6.22 -5.85 -4.84
C LEU A 112 -4.85 -6.09 -5.47
N ALA A 113 -4.45 -5.26 -6.42
CA ALA A 113 -3.09 -5.32 -6.99
C ALA A 113 -2.02 -5.04 -5.92
N ALA A 114 -2.22 -4.04 -5.08
CA ALA A 114 -1.31 -3.70 -3.98
C ALA A 114 -1.25 -4.81 -2.90
N LEU A 115 -2.38 -5.45 -2.58
CA LEU A 115 -2.44 -6.61 -1.69
C LEU A 115 -1.72 -7.82 -2.29
N ALA A 116 -1.83 -8.05 -3.60
CA ALA A 116 -1.06 -9.08 -4.29
C ALA A 116 0.46 -8.79 -4.20
N LEU A 117 0.88 -7.53 -4.33
CA LEU A 117 2.29 -7.15 -4.11
C LEU A 117 2.74 -7.41 -2.67
N CYS A 118 1.89 -7.12 -1.67
CA CYS A 118 2.17 -7.46 -0.28
C CYS A 118 2.41 -8.98 -0.13
N LEU A 119 1.55 -9.80 -0.72
CA LEU A 119 1.65 -11.26 -0.67
C LEU A 119 2.90 -11.77 -1.38
N VAL A 120 3.22 -11.26 -2.57
CA VAL A 120 4.43 -11.63 -3.32
C VAL A 120 5.69 -11.32 -2.52
N ALA A 121 5.78 -10.11 -1.94
CA ALA A 121 6.90 -9.73 -1.08
C ALA A 121 7.00 -10.62 0.16
N TRP A 122 5.87 -10.94 0.79
CA TRP A 122 5.81 -11.79 1.97
C TRP A 122 6.28 -13.22 1.68
N LEU A 123 5.83 -13.81 0.58
CA LEU A 123 6.20 -15.16 0.16
C LEU A 123 7.68 -15.24 -0.22
N ALA A 124 8.21 -14.24 -0.93
CA ALA A 124 9.63 -14.13 -1.25
C ALA A 124 10.50 -14.05 0.03
N ASP A 125 10.08 -13.25 1.02
CA ASP A 125 10.76 -13.19 2.32
C ASP A 125 10.62 -14.50 3.11
N SER A 126 9.53 -15.25 2.94
CA SER A 126 9.28 -16.56 3.57
C SER A 126 10.20 -17.66 3.05
N ALA A 127 10.31 -17.77 1.73
CA ALA A 127 11.18 -18.74 1.08
C ALA A 127 12.67 -18.49 1.39
N THR A 128 13.06 -17.23 1.62
CA THR A 128 14.45 -16.88 1.94
C THR A 128 14.82 -17.19 3.40
N LEU A 129 13.90 -16.99 4.37
CA LEU A 129 14.15 -17.32 5.79
C LEU A 129 14.09 -18.83 6.09
N GLY A 130 13.21 -19.58 5.43
CA GLY A 130 13.05 -21.03 5.68
C GLY A 130 14.26 -21.87 5.25
N ARG A 131 15.17 -21.32 4.45
CA ARG A 131 16.38 -22.01 3.95
C ARG A 131 17.66 -21.65 4.72
N THR A 132 17.58 -20.79 5.73
CA THR A 132 18.74 -20.38 6.56
C THR A 132 18.77 -21.07 7.93
N SER A 133 17.81 -21.95 8.23
CA SER A 133 17.84 -22.78 9.45
C SER A 133 18.88 -23.89 9.27
N PRO A 134 19.91 -24.01 10.14
CA PRO A 134 20.82 -25.15 10.10
C PRO A 134 20.07 -26.41 10.51
N GLU A 135 20.17 -27.47 9.68
CA GLU A 135 19.86 -28.85 10.09
C GLU A 135 20.88 -29.35 11.11
#